data_AF-A0A8X6SCH8-F1
#
_entry.id   AF-A0A8X6SCH8-F1
#
_cell.length_a   1.000
_cell.length_b   1.000
_cell.length_c   1.000
_cell.angle_alpha   90.00
_cell.angle_beta   90.00
_cell.angle_gamma   90.00
#
_symmetry.space_group_name_H-M   'P 1'
#
loop_
_entity.id
_entity.type
_entity.pdbx_description
1 polymer ?
#
loop_
_entity_poly.entity_id
_entity_poly.type
_entity_poly.pdbx_seq_one_letter_code
_entity_poly.pdbx_strand_id
1 'polypeptide(L)'
;MQREDSVLSTIIQKIDQNDVSPQISNYFINGEGLLCHLSKRPSRSPRSNTTRKQVCIPHCLKAKILESVHSEYGGHLKFFKTYHRLSENFFWHNMYKDTKNFVRSCTICLSRKNAFKIPPAPHQPVEQSTEPGETCHMDIFGPLKTTPKVMGIHKRHISSYSAHVNGRVEKPNQSLANILASISQNTNDWDEQLPHTMLALNSAIHEATYTSPFFLEHGRDIRLSYTYEKNSNTPQNKYEYVEKLLPSLEHTFNKVLNNLKDQEASHVELSTRTTKQHHYDYKIGSLCFIKTPNIKSNLSPKLRSKFEGPYRVIERFSNVNYRVQHVEQLRKRFNTHVNRMIPFIKRFSYLHLNNLDDLQPDETEVKGIVPSPRYSLRARAGNSAR
;
A
#
# COMPACT_ATOMS: atom_id res chain seq x y z
N MET A 1 27.75 36.43 1.23
CA MET A 1 26.68 35.42 1.05
C MET A 1 25.43 35.93 0.32
N GLN A 2 24.61 36.85 0.88
CA GLN A 2 23.43 37.37 0.12
C GLN A 2 23.84 38.13 -1.14
N ARG A 3 24.91 38.92 -1.09
CA ARG A 3 25.47 39.64 -2.25
C ARG A 3 26.20 38.74 -3.25
N GLU A 4 26.54 37.51 -2.86
CA GLU A 4 27.21 36.51 -3.72
C GLU A 4 26.19 35.65 -4.47
N ASP A 5 24.94 35.59 -4.00
CA ASP A 5 23.87 34.84 -4.66
C ASP A 5 23.36 35.64 -5.86
N SER A 6 23.40 35.03 -7.05
CA SER A 6 23.08 35.70 -8.31
C SER A 6 21.68 36.32 -8.35
N VAL A 7 20.71 35.74 -7.63
CA VAL A 7 19.33 36.24 -7.62
C VAL A 7 19.18 37.37 -6.60
N LEU A 8 19.72 37.18 -5.40
CA LEU A 8 19.60 38.17 -4.34
C LEU A 8 20.46 39.42 -4.62
N SER A 9 21.62 39.26 -5.28
CA SER A 9 22.47 40.38 -5.68
C SER A 9 21.77 41.32 -6.67
N THR A 10 21.03 40.78 -7.64
CA THR A 10 20.23 41.58 -8.58
C THR A 10 19.13 42.35 -7.86
N ILE A 11 18.48 41.74 -6.86
CA ILE A 11 17.45 42.43 -6.07
C ILE A 11 18.07 43.57 -5.26
N ILE A 12 19.21 43.33 -4.61
CA ILE A 12 19.94 44.36 -3.83
C ILE A 12 20.34 45.53 -4.74
N GLN A 13 20.93 45.25 -5.91
CA GLN A 13 21.32 46.28 -6.88
C GLN A 13 20.14 47.15 -7.34
N LYS A 14 18.98 46.55 -7.59
CA LYS A 14 17.77 47.28 -8.00
C LYS A 14 17.20 48.15 -6.87
N ILE A 15 17.29 47.69 -5.62
CA ILE A 15 16.92 48.49 -4.44
C ILE A 15 17.86 49.69 -4.30
N ASP A 16 19.18 49.48 -4.47
CA ASP A 16 20.18 50.56 -4.41
C ASP A 16 19.97 51.60 -5.55
N GLN A 17 19.45 51.17 -6.69
CA GLN A 17 19.08 52.03 -7.83
C GLN A 17 17.72 52.73 -7.69
N ASN A 18 17.03 52.60 -6.55
CA ASN A 18 15.70 53.17 -6.30
C ASN A 18 14.63 52.75 -7.33
N ASP A 19 14.72 51.52 -7.86
CA ASP A 19 13.72 50.96 -8.77
C ASP A 19 12.40 50.67 -8.04
N VAL A 20 11.29 51.28 -8.47
CA VAL A 20 9.96 51.17 -7.85
C VAL A 20 9.11 50.05 -8.49
N SER A 21 9.76 49.12 -9.19
CA SER A 21 9.09 47.98 -9.81
C SER A 21 8.22 47.18 -8.81
N PRO A 22 6.99 46.78 -9.18
CA PRO A 22 6.05 46.10 -8.26
C PRO A 22 6.60 44.78 -7.72
N GLN A 23 7.51 44.15 -8.47
CA GLN A 23 8.21 42.91 -8.10
C GLN A 23 9.14 43.07 -6.87
N ILE A 24 9.62 44.30 -6.62
CA ILE A 24 10.64 44.61 -5.59
C ILE A 24 10.01 45.30 -4.39
N SER A 25 8.78 45.81 -4.54
CA SER A 25 8.02 46.55 -3.50
C SER A 25 7.92 45.86 -2.13
N ASN A 26 8.05 44.53 -2.08
CA ASN A 26 8.00 43.76 -0.84
C ASN A 26 9.39 43.46 -0.25
N TYR A 27 10.48 43.94 -0.84
CA TYR A 27 11.85 43.73 -0.35
C TYR A 27 12.42 45.01 0.26
N PHE A 28 13.23 44.86 1.30
CA PHE A 28 13.91 45.98 1.96
C PHE A 28 15.19 45.51 2.66
N ILE A 29 16.12 46.41 2.94
CA ILE A 29 17.33 46.12 3.71
C ILE A 29 17.07 46.50 5.17
N ASN A 30 17.37 45.61 6.12
CA ASN A 30 17.22 45.90 7.55
C ASN A 30 18.42 46.72 8.09
N GLY A 31 18.34 47.17 9.35
CA GLY A 31 19.42 47.95 10.00
C GLY A 31 20.76 47.21 10.15
N GLU A 32 20.79 45.90 9.89
CA GLU A 32 22.00 45.06 9.90
C GLU A 32 22.57 44.81 8.48
N GLY A 33 21.98 45.44 7.45
CA GLY A 33 22.44 45.29 6.06
C GLY A 33 21.98 44.01 5.36
N LEU A 34 21.00 43.28 5.93
CA LEU A 34 20.44 42.05 5.36
C LEU A 34 19.19 42.33 4.52
N LEU A 35 19.10 41.67 3.37
CA LEU A 35 17.91 41.69 2.53
C LEU A 35 16.76 40.93 3.22
N CYS A 36 15.63 41.62 3.39
CA CYS A 36 14.41 41.12 3.99
C CYS A 36 13.23 41.20 2.99
N HIS A 37 12.25 40.33 3.17
CA HIS A 37 10.99 40.28 2.44
C HIS A 37 9.81 40.50 3.38
N LEU A 38 8.80 41.23 2.91
CA LEU A 38 7.59 41.59 3.62
C LEU A 38 6.42 40.71 3.13
N SER A 39 6.10 39.66 3.88
CA SER A 39 4.98 38.79 3.55
C SER A 39 3.66 39.36 4.09
N LYS A 40 2.77 39.77 3.19
CA LYS A 40 1.37 40.09 3.50
C LYS A 40 0.53 38.81 3.38
N ARG A 41 0.15 38.20 4.50
CA ARG A 41 -0.84 37.10 4.47
C ARG A 41 -2.23 37.67 4.68
N PRO A 42 -3.20 37.40 3.79
CA PRO A 42 -4.61 37.61 4.11
C PRO A 42 -4.96 36.65 5.26
N SER A 43 -5.25 37.22 6.42
CA SER A 43 -5.70 36.44 7.58
C SER A 43 -7.12 35.92 7.31
N ARG A 44 -7.39 34.66 7.67
CA ARG A 44 -8.77 34.12 7.70
C ARG A 44 -9.63 34.75 8.80
N SER A 45 -9.00 35.47 9.72
CA SER A 45 -9.64 36.25 10.79
C SER A 45 -9.54 37.74 10.45
N PRO A 46 -10.65 38.50 10.51
CA PRO A 46 -10.64 39.96 10.28
C PRO A 46 -9.76 40.76 11.26
N ARG A 47 -9.26 40.14 12.34
CA ARG A 47 -8.62 40.83 13.46
C ARG A 47 -7.09 40.84 13.47
N SER A 48 -6.39 40.30 12.47
CA SER A 48 -4.93 40.46 12.42
C SER A 48 -4.34 40.36 11.01
N ASN A 49 -4.27 41.48 10.29
CA ASN A 49 -3.31 41.60 9.20
C ASN A 49 -1.90 41.64 9.81
N THR A 50 -1.28 40.47 9.98
CA THR A 50 0.09 40.36 10.48
C THR A 50 1.05 40.40 9.30
N THR A 51 1.63 41.58 9.07
CA THR A 51 2.75 41.74 8.16
C THR A 51 3.98 41.10 8.77
N ARG A 52 4.57 40.10 8.10
CA ARG A 52 5.77 39.40 8.59
C ARG A 52 7.02 39.88 7.88
N LYS A 53 8.04 40.25 8.64
CA LYS A 53 9.39 40.57 8.15
C LYS A 53 10.21 39.27 8.14
N GLN A 54 10.72 38.87 6.98
CA GLN A 54 11.42 37.60 6.79
C GLN A 54 12.78 37.86 6.16
N VAL A 55 13.84 37.19 6.63
CA VAL A 55 15.18 37.30 6.05
C VAL A 55 15.25 36.47 4.77
N CYS A 56 15.79 37.06 3.70
CA CYS A 56 15.97 36.36 2.42
C CYS A 56 17.16 35.41 2.51
N ILE A 57 16.94 34.13 2.22
CA ILE A 57 17.98 33.09 2.38
C ILE A 57 18.69 32.80 1.05
N PRO A 58 20.03 32.95 0.99
CA PRO A 58 20.85 32.53 -0.15
C PRO A 58 20.75 31.04 -0.43
N HIS A 59 20.93 30.64 -1.69
CA HIS A 59 20.82 29.25 -2.13
C HIS A 59 21.63 28.26 -1.29
N CYS A 60 22.89 28.59 -1.01
CA CYS A 60 23.80 27.74 -0.25
C CYS A 60 23.34 27.46 1.20
N LEU A 61 22.49 28.30 1.79
CA LEU A 61 22.00 28.16 3.17
C LEU A 61 20.63 27.47 3.26
N LYS A 62 19.88 27.38 2.15
CA LYS A 62 18.52 26.80 2.15
C LYS A 62 18.48 25.40 2.74
N ALA A 63 19.41 24.53 2.32
CA ALA A 63 19.49 23.15 2.81
C ALA A 63 19.75 23.07 4.32
N LYS A 64 20.73 23.86 4.81
CA LYS A 64 21.11 23.90 6.22
C LYS A 64 19.95 24.38 7.12
N ILE A 65 19.18 25.37 6.67
CA ILE A 65 18.01 25.87 7.40
C ILE A 65 16.85 24.86 7.36
N LEU A 66 16.61 24.22 6.23
CA LEU A 66 15.60 23.16 6.14
C LEU A 66 15.94 21.99 7.06
N GLU A 67 17.21 21.60 7.11
CA GLU A 67 17.71 20.58 8.03
C GLU A 67 17.55 21.00 9.49
N SER A 68 17.92 22.22 9.87
CA SER A 68 17.78 22.67 11.25
C SER A 68 16.32 22.69 11.72
N VAL A 69 15.39 23.19 10.89
CA VAL A 69 13.95 23.28 11.23
C VAL A 69 13.24 21.92 11.19
N HIS A 70 13.79 20.94 10.47
CA HIS A 70 13.23 19.59 10.36
C HIS A 70 14.02 18.52 11.13
N SER A 71 15.09 18.92 11.84
CA SER A 71 15.94 18.07 12.68
C SER A 71 15.17 17.49 13.87
N GLU A 72 15.90 16.87 14.80
CA GLU A 72 15.40 16.45 16.11
C GLU A 72 14.73 17.60 16.87
N TYR A 73 15.32 18.80 16.85
CA TYR A 73 14.72 20.02 17.42
C TYR A 73 13.44 20.44 16.69
N GLY A 74 13.39 20.15 15.39
CA GLY A 74 12.24 20.33 14.53
C GLY A 74 11.12 19.31 14.78
N GLY A 75 11.44 18.15 15.35
CA GLY A 75 10.51 17.05 15.58
C GLY A 75 10.00 16.37 14.32
N HIS A 76 10.72 16.46 13.19
CA HIS A 76 10.33 15.84 11.91
C HIS A 76 8.87 16.11 11.50
N LEU A 77 8.39 17.34 11.74
CA LEU A 77 7.00 17.69 11.50
C LEU A 77 6.59 17.55 10.02
N LYS A 78 5.29 17.38 9.80
CA LYS A 78 4.71 17.35 8.46
C LYS A 78 4.93 18.70 7.76
N PHE A 79 5.00 18.61 6.43
CA PHE A 79 5.18 19.71 5.48
C PHE A 79 4.59 21.06 5.93
N PHE A 80 3.28 21.14 6.17
CA PHE A 80 2.61 22.42 6.45
C PHE A 80 3.15 23.11 7.72
N LYS A 81 3.45 22.34 8.76
CA LYS A 81 4.00 22.88 10.02
C LYS A 81 5.45 23.32 9.85
N THR A 82 6.25 22.56 9.11
CA THR A 82 7.63 22.92 8.76
C THR A 82 7.66 24.21 7.96
N TYR A 83 6.81 24.34 6.92
CA TYR A 83 6.68 25.56 6.14
C TYR A 83 6.22 26.74 6.99
N HIS A 84 5.25 26.53 7.90
CA HIS A 84 4.78 27.60 8.78
C HIS A 84 5.93 28.17 9.63
N ARG A 85 6.71 27.30 10.30
CA ARG A 85 7.88 27.70 11.10
C ARG A 85 8.94 28.43 10.27
N LEU A 86 9.24 27.95 9.06
CA LEU A 86 10.16 28.64 8.14
C LEU A 86 9.65 30.04 7.79
N SER A 87 8.35 30.12 7.45
CA SER A 87 7.69 31.37 7.06
C SER A 87 7.47 32.36 8.20
N GLU A 88 7.92 32.08 9.42
CA GLU A 88 7.93 33.08 10.49
C GLU A 88 9.11 34.04 10.32
N ASN A 89 10.29 33.52 9.98
CA ASN A 89 11.54 34.29 9.99
C ASN A 89 12.28 34.30 8.65
N PHE A 90 11.98 33.38 7.73
CA PHE A 90 12.77 33.18 6.51
C PHE A 90 11.91 33.23 5.26
N PHE A 91 12.55 33.62 4.15
CA PHE A 91 11.94 33.65 2.83
C PHE A 91 12.97 33.29 1.74
N TRP A 92 12.51 32.56 0.73
CA TRP A 92 13.18 32.45 -0.56
C TRP A 92 12.14 32.08 -1.63
N HIS A 93 12.48 32.36 -2.89
CA HIS A 93 11.63 31.98 -4.03
C HIS A 93 11.44 30.45 -4.07
N ASN A 94 10.21 29.99 -4.29
CA ASN A 94 9.82 28.56 -4.27
C ASN A 94 9.98 27.82 -2.92
N MET A 95 10.10 28.54 -1.79
CA MET A 95 10.20 27.96 -0.44
C MET A 95 9.13 26.91 -0.13
N TYR A 96 7.90 27.09 -0.60
CA TYR A 96 6.82 26.11 -0.41
C TYR A 96 7.12 24.76 -1.09
N LYS A 97 7.51 24.80 -2.37
CA LYS A 97 7.87 23.62 -3.19
C LYS A 97 9.08 22.91 -2.60
N ASP A 98 10.10 23.69 -2.22
CA ASP A 98 11.33 23.18 -1.61
C ASP A 98 11.06 22.48 -0.29
N THR A 99 10.26 23.11 0.59
CA THR A 99 9.88 22.51 1.88
C THR A 99 9.08 21.21 1.67
N LYS A 100 8.17 21.18 0.69
CA LYS A 100 7.38 19.99 0.35
C LYS A 100 8.28 18.85 -0.11
N ASN A 101 9.21 19.12 -1.03
CA ASN A 101 10.15 18.14 -1.55
C ASN A 101 11.13 17.66 -0.48
N PHE A 102 11.59 18.56 0.39
CA PHE A 102 12.47 18.24 1.51
C PHE A 102 11.82 17.26 2.49
N VAL A 103 10.59 17.54 2.93
CA VAL A 103 9.88 16.65 3.86
C VAL A 103 9.52 15.31 3.21
N ARG A 104 9.16 15.30 1.92
CA ARG A 104 8.85 14.06 1.17
C ARG A 104 10.04 13.13 0.97
N SER A 105 11.25 13.67 0.95
CA SER A 105 12.50 12.93 0.79
C SER A 105 13.18 12.57 2.12
N CYS A 106 12.59 12.92 3.26
CA CYS A 106 13.14 12.60 4.56
C CYS A 106 13.03 11.09 4.87
N THR A 107 14.16 10.41 4.99
CA THR A 107 14.23 8.96 5.27
C THR A 107 13.65 8.61 6.64
N ILE A 108 13.83 9.46 7.65
CA ILE A 108 13.29 9.29 9.01
C ILE A 108 11.76 9.38 9.00
N CYS A 109 11.20 10.37 8.30
CA CYS A 109 9.74 10.49 8.16
C CYS A 109 9.15 9.32 7.37
N LEU A 110 9.82 8.86 6.31
CA LEU A 110 9.36 7.76 5.47
C LEU A 110 9.38 6.42 6.21
N SER A 111 10.45 6.12 6.95
CA SER A 111 10.59 4.87 7.72
C SER A 111 9.52 4.73 8.81
N ARG A 112 9.06 5.86 9.37
CA ARG A 112 8.02 5.94 10.41
C ARG A 112 6.62 6.24 9.88
N LYS A 113 6.47 6.49 8.57
CA LYS A 113 5.20 6.89 7.97
C LYS A 113 4.12 5.89 8.39
N ASN A 114 3.00 6.38 8.88
CA ASN A 114 1.84 5.51 9.05
C ASN A 114 1.48 5.00 7.67
N ALA A 115 1.34 3.68 7.55
CA ALA A 115 0.80 3.06 6.35
C ALA A 115 -0.59 3.67 6.16
N PHE A 116 -0.69 4.66 5.28
CA PHE A 116 -1.94 4.92 4.59
C PHE A 116 -2.40 3.57 4.04
N LYS A 117 -3.70 3.31 4.04
CA LYS A 117 -4.25 2.15 3.34
C LYS A 117 -3.84 2.33 1.87
N ILE A 118 -2.68 1.78 1.49
CA ILE A 118 -2.30 1.66 0.08
C ILE A 118 -3.46 0.86 -0.50
N PRO A 119 -4.25 1.42 -1.42
CA PRO A 119 -5.38 0.71 -1.94
C PRO A 119 -4.87 -0.62 -2.49
N PRO A 120 -5.58 -1.72 -2.22
CA PRO A 120 -5.16 -3.02 -2.71
C PRO A 120 -4.92 -2.92 -4.22
N ALA A 121 -3.83 -3.50 -4.71
CA ALA A 121 -3.64 -3.63 -6.15
C ALA A 121 -4.81 -4.42 -6.77
N PRO A 122 -5.16 -4.15 -8.04
CA PRO A 122 -6.14 -4.95 -8.75
C PRO A 122 -5.75 -6.43 -8.67
N HIS A 123 -6.74 -7.30 -8.54
CA HIS A 123 -6.49 -8.72 -8.55
C HIS A 123 -5.96 -9.10 -9.94
N GLN A 124 -4.83 -9.81 -9.97
CA GLN A 124 -4.38 -10.44 -11.21
C GLN A 124 -5.10 -11.80 -11.31
N PRO A 125 -5.62 -12.15 -12.49
CA PRO A 125 -6.16 -13.48 -12.71
C PRO A 125 -5.06 -14.52 -12.48
N VAL A 126 -5.42 -15.62 -11.84
CA VAL A 126 -4.55 -16.75 -11.58
C VAL A 126 -4.92 -17.84 -12.57
N GLU A 127 -3.94 -18.38 -13.28
CA GLU A 127 -4.16 -19.51 -14.18
C GLU A 127 -5.00 -20.59 -13.49
N GLN A 128 -6.08 -20.94 -14.16
CA GLN A 128 -7.04 -21.90 -13.67
C GLN A 128 -6.62 -23.27 -14.17
N SER A 129 -6.51 -24.22 -13.24
CA SER A 129 -6.27 -25.62 -13.59
C SER A 129 -7.43 -26.14 -14.42
N THR A 130 -7.06 -26.81 -15.51
CA THR A 130 -7.99 -27.40 -16.48
C THR A 130 -8.38 -28.81 -16.09
N GLU A 131 -7.52 -29.48 -15.32
CA GLU A 131 -7.70 -30.87 -14.88
C GLU A 131 -7.42 -31.05 -13.37
N PRO A 132 -8.09 -32.00 -12.71
CA PRO A 132 -7.76 -32.40 -11.34
C PRO A 132 -6.28 -32.81 -11.20
N GLY A 133 -5.63 -32.41 -10.11
CA GLY A 133 -4.24 -32.76 -9.83
C GLY A 133 -3.16 -31.91 -10.54
N GLU A 134 -3.53 -31.05 -11.50
CA GLU A 134 -2.58 -30.21 -12.25
C GLU A 134 -1.81 -29.22 -11.34
N THR A 135 -2.46 -28.66 -10.32
CA THR A 135 -1.83 -27.73 -9.37
C THR A 135 -2.31 -27.97 -7.94
N CYS A 136 -1.37 -28.29 -7.05
CA CYS A 136 -1.61 -28.39 -5.61
C CYS A 136 -1.17 -27.11 -4.91
N HIS A 137 -2.07 -26.53 -4.09
CA HIS A 137 -1.75 -25.42 -3.22
C HIS A 137 -1.65 -25.94 -1.78
N MET A 138 -0.52 -25.66 -1.12
CA MET A 138 -0.25 -26.13 0.24
C MET A 138 -0.02 -24.94 1.16
N ASP A 139 -0.60 -25.00 2.36
CA ASP A 139 -0.33 -24.06 3.44
C ASP A 139 -0.21 -24.81 4.76
N ILE A 140 0.52 -24.23 5.72
CA ILE A 140 0.69 -24.83 7.04
C ILE A 140 -0.37 -24.25 7.97
N PHE A 141 -1.31 -25.09 8.41
CA PHE A 141 -2.29 -24.72 9.41
C PHE A 141 -1.70 -24.92 10.82
N GLY A 142 -1.60 -23.85 11.62
CA GLY A 142 -1.02 -23.95 12.97
C GLY A 142 -0.74 -22.61 13.66
N PRO A 143 -0.17 -22.63 14.89
CA PRO A 143 0.40 -23.79 15.57
C PRO A 143 -0.65 -24.70 16.21
N LEU A 144 -0.65 -25.98 15.80
CA LEU A 144 -1.31 -27.09 16.49
C LEU A 144 -0.23 -28.02 17.04
N LYS A 145 -0.46 -28.70 18.16
CA LYS A 145 0.51 -29.65 18.72
C LYS A 145 0.52 -30.91 17.84
N THR A 146 1.66 -31.31 17.25
CA THR A 146 1.78 -32.59 16.52
C THR A 146 3.22 -33.07 16.30
N THR A 147 3.36 -34.39 16.10
CA THR A 147 4.59 -35.18 15.83
C THR A 147 5.01 -35.16 14.35
N PRO A 148 6.30 -35.43 14.00
CA PRO A 148 6.85 -35.11 12.68
C PRO A 148 6.97 -36.32 11.73
N LYS A 149 6.57 -36.15 10.46
CA LYS A 149 7.09 -36.93 9.30
C LYS A 149 7.13 -36.05 8.04
N VAL A 150 8.17 -36.25 7.23
CA VAL A 150 8.55 -35.40 6.09
C VAL A 150 8.38 -36.19 4.78
N MET A 151 7.77 -35.58 3.75
CA MET A 151 7.75 -36.09 2.36
C MET A 151 8.40 -35.09 1.40
N GLY A 152 9.12 -35.62 0.41
CA GLY A 152 9.93 -34.89 -0.56
C GLY A 152 9.11 -34.25 -1.69
N ILE A 153 8.65 -33.01 -1.45
CA ILE A 153 7.93 -32.18 -2.44
C ILE A 153 8.77 -30.94 -2.80
N HIS A 154 8.86 -30.62 -4.09
CA HIS A 154 9.50 -29.40 -4.59
C HIS A 154 8.63 -28.17 -4.35
N LYS A 155 9.14 -27.21 -3.56
CA LYS A 155 8.40 -26.02 -3.09
C LYS A 155 8.59 -24.83 -4.03
N ARG A 156 7.48 -24.24 -4.51
CA ARG A 156 7.49 -22.89 -5.10
C ARG A 156 7.20 -21.86 -4.00
N HIS A 157 8.08 -20.87 -3.86
CA HIS A 157 7.92 -19.80 -2.88
C HIS A 157 7.14 -18.62 -3.48
N ILE A 158 6.00 -18.28 -2.88
CA ILE A 158 5.22 -17.08 -3.18
C ILE A 158 5.94 -15.86 -2.59
N SER A 159 5.75 -14.66 -3.18
CA SER A 159 6.32 -13.41 -2.66
C SER A 159 6.01 -13.23 -1.18
N SER A 160 7.01 -12.82 -0.39
CA SER A 160 6.90 -12.79 1.06
C SER A 160 5.75 -11.89 1.54
N TYR A 161 4.98 -12.36 2.53
CA TYR A 161 3.95 -11.59 3.24
C TYR A 161 2.80 -11.01 2.39
N SER A 162 2.43 -11.67 1.31
CA SER A 162 1.23 -11.33 0.53
C SER A 162 0.16 -12.42 0.69
N ALA A 163 -0.55 -12.41 1.82
CA ALA A 163 -1.69 -13.29 2.13
C ALA A 163 -2.66 -13.45 0.94
N HIS A 164 -3.00 -12.32 0.30
CA HIS A 164 -3.84 -12.23 -0.88
C HIS A 164 -3.44 -13.15 -2.06
N VAL A 165 -2.17 -13.56 -2.17
CA VAL A 165 -1.68 -14.39 -3.28
C VAL A 165 -1.94 -15.88 -3.04
N ASN A 166 -2.14 -16.32 -1.79
CA ASN A 166 -2.48 -17.72 -1.46
C ASN A 166 -3.96 -17.90 -1.08
N GLY A 167 -4.83 -17.00 -1.54
CA GLY A 167 -6.26 -16.99 -1.16
C GLY A 167 -7.01 -18.30 -1.48
N ARG A 168 -6.49 -19.12 -2.41
CA ARG A 168 -7.01 -20.47 -2.72
C ARG A 168 -6.88 -21.45 -1.55
N VAL A 169 -5.95 -21.24 -0.61
CA VAL A 169 -5.78 -22.09 0.59
C VAL A 169 -6.32 -21.40 1.86
N GLU A 170 -6.27 -20.07 1.93
CA GLU A 170 -6.76 -19.33 3.10
C GLU A 170 -8.26 -19.54 3.36
N LYS A 171 -9.09 -19.55 2.30
CA LYS A 171 -10.54 -19.78 2.42
C LYS A 171 -10.86 -21.21 2.91
N PRO A 172 -10.33 -22.29 2.30
CA PRO A 172 -10.50 -23.63 2.84
C PRO A 172 -10.01 -23.78 4.28
N ASN A 173 -8.88 -23.18 4.64
CA ASN A 173 -8.36 -23.22 6.02
C ASN A 173 -9.33 -22.54 7.01
N GLN A 174 -9.96 -21.43 6.61
CA GLN A 174 -10.98 -20.77 7.42
C GLN A 174 -12.23 -21.65 7.58
N SER A 175 -12.69 -22.28 6.50
CA SER A 175 -13.83 -23.21 6.56
C SER A 175 -13.52 -24.44 7.44
N LEU A 176 -12.32 -25.00 7.32
CA LEU A 176 -11.85 -26.11 8.16
C LEU A 176 -11.81 -25.72 9.63
N ALA A 177 -11.29 -24.54 9.96
CA ALA A 177 -11.26 -24.03 11.32
C ALA A 177 -12.67 -23.87 11.91
N ASN A 178 -13.62 -23.34 11.11
CA ASN A 178 -14.99 -23.15 11.54
C ASN A 178 -15.70 -24.49 11.82
N ILE A 179 -15.52 -25.49 10.94
CA ILE A 179 -16.12 -26.82 11.11
C ILE A 179 -15.49 -27.53 12.32
N LEU A 180 -14.16 -27.53 12.43
CA LEU A 180 -13.48 -28.09 13.61
C LEU A 180 -13.99 -27.41 14.89
N ALA A 181 -14.08 -26.09 14.93
CA ALA A 181 -14.60 -25.38 16.10
C ALA A 181 -16.06 -25.73 16.44
N SER A 182 -16.85 -26.19 15.47
CA SER A 182 -18.24 -26.61 15.70
C SER A 182 -18.38 -28.04 16.19
N ILE A 183 -17.43 -28.93 15.85
CA ILE A 183 -17.48 -30.36 16.16
C ILE A 183 -16.61 -30.69 17.39
N SER A 184 -15.49 -30.01 17.56
CA SER A 184 -14.56 -30.20 18.69
C SER A 184 -15.23 -29.77 19.99
N GLN A 185 -15.24 -30.65 20.98
CA GLN A 185 -15.78 -30.35 22.30
C GLN A 185 -14.68 -29.85 23.25
N ASN A 186 -13.41 -30.22 22.96
CA ASN A 186 -12.24 -29.86 23.74
C ASN A 186 -11.16 -29.20 22.85
N THR A 187 -10.01 -28.85 23.42
CA THR A 187 -8.89 -28.24 22.68
C THR A 187 -7.94 -29.28 22.06
N ASN A 188 -8.07 -30.55 22.46
CA ASN A 188 -7.10 -31.61 22.14
C ASN A 188 -7.70 -32.76 21.29
N ASP A 189 -8.97 -32.70 20.89
CA ASP A 189 -9.67 -33.71 20.08
C ASP A 189 -9.69 -33.38 18.58
N TRP A 190 -9.01 -32.31 18.16
CA TRP A 190 -9.08 -31.79 16.79
C TRP A 190 -8.56 -32.79 15.74
N ASP A 191 -7.61 -33.65 16.10
CA ASP A 191 -7.04 -34.68 15.24
C ASP A 191 -8.00 -35.85 15.03
N GLU A 192 -8.77 -36.22 16.04
CA GLU A 192 -9.85 -37.21 15.93
C GLU A 192 -11.04 -36.69 15.11
N GLN A 193 -11.31 -35.37 15.17
CA GLN A 193 -12.38 -34.72 14.40
C GLN A 193 -11.98 -34.33 12.98
N LEU A 194 -10.70 -34.44 12.63
CA LEU A 194 -10.18 -34.06 11.31
C LEU A 194 -10.80 -34.88 10.16
N PRO A 195 -10.95 -36.22 10.24
CA PRO A 195 -11.60 -37.01 9.21
C PRO A 195 -13.07 -36.60 8.99
N HIS A 196 -13.81 -36.32 10.06
CA HIS A 196 -15.21 -35.87 10.00
C HIS A 196 -15.32 -34.50 9.32
N THR A 197 -14.41 -33.59 9.65
CA THR A 197 -14.34 -32.27 9.02
C THR A 197 -14.00 -32.36 7.53
N MET A 198 -13.05 -33.24 7.16
CA MET A 198 -12.67 -33.46 5.77
C MET A 198 -13.81 -34.09 4.95
N LEU A 199 -14.55 -35.03 5.55
CA LEU A 199 -15.75 -35.60 4.95
C LEU A 199 -16.81 -34.52 4.68
N ALA A 200 -17.06 -33.63 5.65
CA ALA A 200 -18.02 -32.54 5.50
C ALA A 200 -17.59 -31.55 4.38
N LEU A 201 -16.31 -31.16 4.34
CA LEU A 201 -15.78 -30.27 3.30
C LEU A 201 -15.84 -30.88 1.90
N ASN A 202 -15.43 -32.14 1.77
CA ASN A 202 -15.39 -32.81 0.46
C ASN A 202 -16.78 -33.16 -0.07
N SER A 203 -17.78 -33.32 0.80
CA SER A 203 -19.16 -33.63 0.43
C SER A 203 -20.03 -32.40 0.16
N ALA A 204 -19.68 -31.24 0.73
CA ALA A 204 -20.45 -30.02 0.58
C ALA A 204 -20.37 -29.44 -0.84
N ILE A 205 -21.50 -28.95 -1.34
CA ILE A 205 -21.57 -28.21 -2.60
C ILE A 205 -21.01 -26.81 -2.38
N HIS A 206 -20.05 -26.39 -3.20
CA HIS A 206 -19.52 -25.03 -3.18
C HIS A 206 -20.28 -24.11 -4.12
N GLU A 207 -20.55 -22.87 -3.70
CA GLU A 207 -21.22 -21.84 -4.53
C GLU A 207 -20.45 -21.50 -5.81
N ALA A 208 -19.12 -21.68 -5.82
CA ALA A 208 -18.28 -21.39 -6.97
C ALA A 208 -18.38 -22.45 -8.08
N THR A 209 -18.47 -23.72 -7.69
CA THR A 209 -18.46 -24.86 -8.61
C THR A 209 -19.87 -25.45 -8.79
N TYR A 210 -20.83 -25.08 -7.94
CA TYR A 210 -22.15 -25.70 -7.81
C TYR A 210 -22.13 -27.24 -7.71
N THR A 211 -20.99 -27.80 -7.31
CA THR A 211 -20.71 -29.24 -7.22
C THR A 211 -19.80 -29.50 -6.02
N SER A 212 -19.76 -30.75 -5.54
CA SER A 212 -18.90 -31.13 -4.42
C SER A 212 -17.46 -31.45 -4.91
N PRO A 213 -16.42 -31.15 -4.12
CA PRO A 213 -15.06 -31.54 -4.45
C PRO A 213 -14.90 -33.05 -4.66
N PHE A 214 -15.62 -33.86 -3.88
CA PHE A 214 -15.59 -35.32 -4.02
C PHE A 214 -16.10 -35.78 -5.39
N PHE A 215 -17.17 -35.17 -5.89
CA PHE A 215 -17.69 -35.45 -7.22
C PHE A 215 -16.70 -35.07 -8.33
N LEU A 216 -16.02 -33.93 -8.20
CA LEU A 216 -15.03 -33.49 -9.20
C LEU A 216 -13.81 -34.40 -9.28
N GLU A 217 -13.41 -35.01 -8.16
CA GLU A 217 -12.27 -35.92 -8.12
C GLU A 217 -12.65 -37.35 -8.54
N HIS A 218 -13.81 -37.85 -8.09
CA HIS A 218 -14.18 -39.27 -8.23
C HIS A 218 -15.28 -39.53 -9.25
N GLY A 219 -15.87 -38.48 -9.82
CA GLY A 219 -16.99 -38.54 -10.76
C GLY A 219 -18.30 -39.11 -10.21
N ARG A 220 -18.43 -39.21 -8.88
CA ARG A 220 -19.62 -39.77 -8.21
C ARG A 220 -19.87 -39.06 -6.91
N ASP A 221 -21.13 -39.01 -6.50
CA ASP A 221 -21.49 -38.45 -5.19
C ASP A 221 -21.10 -39.39 -4.06
N ILE A 222 -20.77 -38.79 -2.92
CA ILE A 222 -20.47 -39.52 -1.71
C ILE A 222 -21.75 -40.09 -1.10
N ARG A 223 -21.69 -41.35 -0.68
CA ARG A 223 -22.77 -42.01 0.04
C ARG A 223 -22.60 -41.76 1.53
N LEU A 224 -23.47 -40.94 2.11
CA LEU A 224 -23.54 -40.66 3.54
C LEU A 224 -24.70 -41.45 4.14
N SER A 225 -24.69 -41.65 5.46
CA SER A 225 -25.69 -42.44 6.18
C SER A 225 -27.13 -41.95 5.98
N TYR A 226 -27.30 -40.67 5.66
CA TYR A 226 -28.58 -40.02 5.39
C TYR A 226 -28.85 -39.80 3.91
N THR A 227 -27.98 -40.27 3.01
CA THR A 227 -28.21 -40.17 1.56
C THR A 227 -29.33 -41.12 1.16
N TYR A 228 -30.50 -40.57 0.84
CA TYR A 228 -31.60 -41.34 0.29
C TYR A 228 -31.38 -41.58 -1.20
N GLU A 229 -31.02 -42.81 -1.57
CA GLU A 229 -31.02 -43.23 -2.97
C GLU A 229 -32.49 -43.32 -3.43
N LYS A 230 -32.99 -42.27 -4.09
CA LYS A 230 -34.15 -42.44 -4.96
C LYS A 230 -33.75 -43.49 -5.98
N ASN A 231 -34.48 -44.62 -6.04
CA ASN A 231 -34.34 -45.66 -7.05
C ASN A 231 -34.01 -45.03 -8.40
N SER A 232 -32.73 -45.05 -8.75
CA SER A 232 -32.19 -44.46 -9.96
C SER A 232 -31.64 -45.62 -10.75
N ASN A 233 -32.13 -45.76 -11.97
CA ASN A 233 -31.68 -46.67 -13.02
C ASN A 233 -30.28 -47.24 -12.74
N THR A 234 -30.22 -48.36 -12.02
CA THR A 234 -28.98 -49.09 -11.86
C THR A 234 -28.56 -49.52 -13.26
N PRO A 235 -27.37 -49.11 -13.73
CA PRO A 235 -26.91 -49.50 -15.06
C PRO A 235 -26.96 -51.03 -15.15
N GLN A 236 -27.59 -51.58 -16.19
CA GLN A 236 -27.64 -53.03 -16.35
C GLN A 236 -26.23 -53.59 -16.65
N ASN A 237 -25.34 -52.74 -17.17
CA ASN A 237 -23.97 -53.12 -17.53
C ASN A 237 -22.96 -51.99 -17.23
N LYS A 238 -21.71 -52.38 -16.97
CA LYS A 238 -20.56 -51.49 -16.77
C LYS A 238 -20.35 -50.54 -17.96
N TYR A 239 -20.60 -51.00 -19.18
CA TYR A 239 -20.44 -50.17 -20.39
C TYR A 239 -21.49 -49.06 -20.45
N GLU A 240 -22.75 -49.36 -20.14
CA GLU A 240 -23.85 -48.38 -20.08
C GLU A 240 -23.59 -47.30 -19.00
N TYR A 241 -23.00 -47.70 -17.87
CA TYR A 241 -22.58 -46.77 -16.82
C TYR A 241 -21.53 -45.77 -17.34
N VAL A 242 -20.48 -46.26 -18.00
CA VAL A 242 -19.41 -45.41 -18.53
C VAL A 242 -19.92 -44.49 -19.64
N GLU A 243 -20.79 -45.00 -20.52
CA GLU A 243 -21.38 -44.24 -21.62
C GLU A 243 -22.26 -43.07 -21.14
N LYS A 244 -22.94 -43.22 -20.00
CA LYS A 244 -23.70 -42.12 -19.37
C LYS A 244 -22.82 -41.21 -18.52
N LEU A 245 -21.79 -41.76 -17.90
CA LEU A 245 -20.92 -41.04 -16.97
C LEU A 245 -20.01 -40.04 -17.70
N LEU A 246 -19.33 -40.46 -18.77
CA LEU A 246 -18.34 -39.62 -19.45
C LEU A 246 -18.93 -38.30 -19.99
N PRO A 247 -20.07 -38.30 -20.72
CA PRO A 247 -20.68 -37.05 -21.19
C PRO A 247 -21.18 -36.17 -20.04
N SER A 248 -21.70 -36.79 -18.97
CA SER A 248 -22.16 -36.07 -17.78
C SER A 248 -21.00 -35.39 -17.05
N LEU A 249 -19.85 -36.06 -16.93
CA LEU A 249 -18.65 -35.47 -16.35
C LEU A 249 -18.11 -34.34 -17.22
N GLU A 250 -17.98 -34.57 -18.53
CA GLU A 250 -17.51 -33.55 -19.46
C GLU A 250 -18.40 -32.30 -19.43
N HIS A 251 -19.72 -32.48 -19.44
CA HIS A 251 -20.67 -31.37 -19.28
C HIS A 251 -20.48 -30.63 -17.96
N THR A 252 -20.30 -31.37 -16.86
CA THR A 252 -20.14 -30.79 -15.52
C THR A 252 -18.82 -30.02 -15.40
N PHE A 253 -17.71 -30.60 -15.88
CA PHE A 253 -16.40 -29.94 -15.90
C PHE A 253 -16.43 -28.66 -16.74
N ASN A 254 -17.02 -28.71 -17.94
CA ASN A 254 -17.17 -27.51 -18.78
C ASN A 254 -17.98 -26.42 -18.07
N LYS A 255 -19.06 -26.78 -17.39
CA LYS A 255 -19.87 -25.84 -16.61
C LYS A 255 -19.07 -25.23 -15.44
N VAL A 256 -18.32 -26.05 -14.71
CA VAL A 256 -17.45 -25.59 -13.62
C VAL A 256 -16.37 -24.66 -14.12
N LEU A 257 -15.70 -25.01 -15.22
CA LEU A 257 -14.67 -24.17 -15.84
C LEU A 257 -15.23 -22.81 -16.25
N ASN A 258 -16.40 -22.78 -16.87
CA ASN A 258 -17.06 -21.52 -17.26
C ASN A 258 -17.44 -20.68 -16.04
N ASN A 259 -18.06 -21.29 -15.02
CA ASN A 259 -18.43 -20.58 -13.79
C ASN A 259 -17.22 -19.96 -13.10
N LEU A 260 -16.11 -20.70 -13.01
CA LEU A 260 -14.88 -20.21 -12.40
C LEU A 260 -14.25 -19.07 -13.21
N LYS A 261 -14.25 -19.15 -14.56
CA LYS A 261 -13.82 -18.06 -15.44
C LYS A 261 -14.70 -16.81 -15.27
N ASP A 262 -16.01 -16.98 -15.21
CA ASP A 262 -16.96 -15.87 -15.03
C ASP A 262 -16.81 -15.20 -13.67
N GLN A 263 -16.60 -15.99 -12.62
CA GLN A 263 -16.31 -15.48 -11.28
C GLN A 263 -14.99 -14.72 -11.23
N GLU A 264 -13.95 -15.22 -11.89
CA GLU A 264 -12.67 -14.54 -11.98
C GLU A 264 -12.78 -13.21 -12.74
N ALA A 265 -13.45 -13.21 -13.90
CA ALA A 265 -13.69 -12.01 -14.69
C ALA A 265 -14.47 -10.96 -13.89
N SER A 266 -15.54 -11.38 -13.21
CA SER A 266 -16.35 -10.51 -12.34
C SER A 266 -15.53 -9.93 -11.19
N HIS A 267 -14.66 -10.74 -10.56
CA HIS A 267 -13.81 -10.29 -9.46
C HIS A 267 -12.72 -9.32 -9.93
N VAL A 268 -12.13 -9.54 -11.10
CA VAL A 268 -11.19 -8.61 -11.74
C VAL A 268 -11.90 -7.29 -12.05
N GLU A 269 -13.09 -7.31 -12.66
CA GLU A 269 -13.88 -6.11 -12.95
C GLU A 269 -14.20 -5.30 -11.67
N LEU A 270 -14.73 -5.96 -10.65
CA LEU A 270 -15.04 -5.32 -9.36
C LEU A 270 -13.77 -4.69 -8.76
N SER A 271 -12.65 -5.43 -8.78
CA SER A 271 -11.39 -4.94 -8.27
C SER A 271 -10.92 -3.69 -9.03
N THR A 272 -10.95 -3.69 -10.36
CA THR A 272 -10.48 -2.56 -11.18
C THR A 272 -11.34 -1.31 -10.97
N ARG A 273 -12.66 -1.45 -10.80
CA ARG A 273 -13.56 -0.33 -10.49
C ARG A 273 -13.24 0.31 -9.13
N THR A 274 -12.92 -0.49 -8.12
CA THR A 274 -12.59 0.03 -6.77
C THR A 274 -11.14 0.55 -6.66
N THR A 275 -10.20 0.03 -7.46
CA THR A 275 -8.75 0.27 -7.30
C THR A 275 -8.13 1.28 -8.25
N LYS A 276 -8.87 1.77 -9.26
CA LYS A 276 -8.42 2.75 -10.28
C LYS A 276 -7.78 4.05 -9.74
N GLN A 277 -7.82 4.32 -8.44
CA GLN A 277 -7.48 5.64 -7.94
C GLN A 277 -5.99 5.88 -7.60
N HIS A 278 -5.14 4.93 -7.17
CA HIS A 278 -3.82 5.35 -6.62
C HIS A 278 -2.65 4.34 -6.65
N HIS A 279 -2.35 3.66 -7.77
CA HIS A 279 -1.09 2.90 -7.87
C HIS A 279 -0.01 3.70 -8.58
N TYR A 280 1.11 3.89 -7.90
CA TYR A 280 2.30 4.49 -8.49
C TYR A 280 3.00 3.45 -9.37
N ASP A 281 3.17 3.75 -10.65
CA ASP A 281 3.87 2.86 -11.57
C ASP A 281 5.39 3.01 -11.39
N TYR A 282 6.05 1.94 -10.94
CA TYR A 282 7.48 1.96 -10.66
C TYR A 282 8.27 1.56 -11.91
N LYS A 283 9.01 2.52 -12.47
CA LYS A 283 9.97 2.24 -13.54
C LYS A 283 11.22 1.54 -12.99
N ILE A 284 11.87 0.73 -13.83
CA ILE A 284 13.16 0.11 -13.50
C ILE A 284 14.15 1.21 -13.09
N GLY A 285 14.83 0.99 -11.97
CA GLY A 285 15.75 1.95 -11.38
C GLY A 285 15.13 2.93 -10.37
N SER A 286 13.81 2.98 -10.23
CA SER A 286 13.14 3.83 -9.22
C SER A 286 13.50 3.40 -7.81
N LEU A 287 13.52 4.35 -6.88
CA LEU A 287 13.78 4.07 -5.47
C LEU A 287 12.48 3.96 -4.67
N CYS A 288 12.47 3.07 -3.69
CA CYS A 288 11.31 2.84 -2.83
C CYS A 288 11.70 2.40 -1.41
N PHE A 289 10.78 2.61 -0.47
CA PHE A 289 10.81 2.00 0.85
C PHE A 289 9.82 0.84 0.91
N ILE A 290 10.15 -0.21 1.67
CA ILE A 290 9.37 -1.44 1.76
C ILE A 290 8.84 -1.59 3.18
N LYS A 291 7.55 -1.93 3.31
CA LYS A 291 6.90 -2.21 4.59
C LYS A 291 7.43 -3.51 5.19
N THR A 292 7.93 -3.43 6.42
CA THR A 292 8.49 -4.57 7.16
C THR A 292 7.64 -4.83 8.40
N PRO A 293 6.71 -5.81 8.38
CA PRO A 293 5.73 -5.97 9.45
C PRO A 293 6.34 -6.52 10.75
N ASN A 294 7.39 -7.33 10.68
CA ASN A 294 7.96 -8.05 11.83
C ASN A 294 9.48 -7.95 11.88
N ILE A 295 10.00 -6.74 12.14
CA ILE A 295 11.40 -6.60 12.57
C ILE A 295 11.44 -7.05 14.03
N LYS A 296 12.29 -8.04 14.35
CA LYS A 296 12.69 -8.34 15.73
C LYS A 296 13.47 -7.13 16.24
N SER A 297 12.77 -6.16 16.82
CA SER A 297 13.37 -4.97 17.41
C SER A 297 13.08 -4.96 18.90
N ASN A 298 14.06 -4.57 19.70
CA ASN A 298 13.87 -4.29 21.13
C ASN A 298 12.95 -3.06 21.38
N LEU A 299 12.48 -2.41 20.31
CA LEU A 299 11.59 -1.26 20.32
C LEU A 299 10.12 -1.67 20.34
N SER A 300 9.30 -0.92 21.05
CA SER A 300 7.86 -1.13 21.10
C SER A 300 7.20 -0.94 19.71
N PRO A 301 6.03 -1.56 19.45
CA PRO A 301 5.33 -1.44 18.16
C PRO A 301 5.02 -0.01 17.72
N LYS A 302 4.92 0.93 18.67
CA LYS A 302 4.67 2.35 18.40
C LYS A 302 5.94 3.12 18.00
N LEU A 303 7.11 2.69 18.49
CA LEU A 303 8.39 3.40 18.29
C LEU A 303 9.23 2.83 17.14
N ARG A 304 8.99 1.57 16.76
CA ARG A 304 9.72 0.92 15.66
C ARG A 304 9.38 1.51 14.28
N SER A 305 10.38 1.53 13.40
CA SER A 305 10.19 1.87 11.99
C SER A 305 9.32 0.81 11.30
N LYS A 306 8.36 1.27 10.49
CA LYS A 306 7.41 0.42 9.75
C LYS A 306 7.90 0.11 8.34
N PHE A 307 8.75 0.97 7.81
CA PHE A 307 9.32 0.88 6.48
C PHE A 307 10.84 0.85 6.55
N GLU A 308 11.43 0.04 5.69
CA GLU A 308 12.86 -0.11 5.51
C GLU A 308 13.26 0.32 4.10
N GLY A 309 14.45 0.89 3.94
CA GLY A 309 14.99 1.31 2.65
C GLY A 309 16.13 2.31 2.81
N PRO A 310 16.64 2.86 1.70
CA PRO A 310 16.07 2.79 0.35
C PRO A 310 16.42 1.49 -0.42
N TYR A 311 15.46 1.02 -1.21
CA TYR A 311 15.61 -0.05 -2.20
C TYR A 311 15.49 0.50 -3.62
N ARG A 312 16.13 -0.16 -4.58
CA ARG A 312 16.03 0.11 -6.02
C ARG A 312 15.27 -1.01 -6.71
N VAL A 313 14.35 -0.65 -7.61
CA VAL A 313 13.65 -1.61 -8.48
C VAL A 313 14.61 -2.09 -9.56
N ILE A 314 14.86 -3.39 -9.62
CA ILE A 314 15.70 -4.02 -10.64
C ILE A 314 14.84 -4.52 -11.79
N GLU A 315 13.74 -5.19 -11.46
CA GLU A 315 12.97 -5.96 -12.42
C GLU A 315 11.48 -5.84 -12.09
N ARG A 316 10.66 -5.85 -13.14
CA ARG A 316 9.20 -5.80 -13.05
C ARG A 316 8.66 -7.09 -13.68
N PHE A 317 8.03 -7.94 -12.87
CA PHE A 317 7.37 -9.15 -13.36
C PHE A 317 5.94 -8.87 -13.80
N SER A 318 5.26 -7.99 -13.08
CA SER A 318 3.91 -7.56 -13.39
C SER A 318 3.66 -6.15 -12.88
N ASN A 319 2.47 -5.59 -13.13
CA ASN A 319 2.10 -4.26 -12.63
C ASN A 319 2.07 -4.20 -11.09
N VAL A 320 2.05 -5.35 -10.42
CA VAL A 320 1.91 -5.46 -8.96
C VAL A 320 3.12 -6.12 -8.29
N ASN A 321 3.93 -6.91 -9.02
CA ASN A 321 5.08 -7.64 -8.49
C ASN A 321 6.41 -7.13 -9.06
N TYR A 322 7.31 -6.76 -8.16
CA TYR A 322 8.61 -6.17 -8.47
C TYR A 322 9.74 -6.89 -7.73
N ARG A 323 10.92 -6.97 -8.36
CA ARG A 323 12.17 -7.35 -7.71
C ARG A 323 12.92 -6.11 -7.27
N VAL A 324 13.33 -6.09 -6.01
CA VAL A 324 13.95 -4.94 -5.36
C VAL A 324 15.26 -5.34 -4.69
N GLN A 325 16.23 -4.42 -4.69
CA GLN A 325 17.54 -4.59 -4.05
C GLN A 325 17.87 -3.38 -3.18
N HIS A 326 18.41 -3.62 -1.99
CA HIS A 326 18.81 -2.53 -1.11
C HIS A 326 19.97 -1.73 -1.72
N VAL A 327 19.93 -0.39 -1.62
CA VAL A 327 20.93 0.48 -2.27
C VAL A 327 22.34 0.26 -1.68
N GLU A 328 22.45 0.07 -0.37
CA GLU A 328 23.74 -0.13 0.32
C GLU A 328 24.11 -1.61 0.49
N GLN A 329 23.12 -2.49 0.53
CA GLN A 329 23.30 -3.92 0.88
C GLN A 329 22.93 -4.77 -0.32
N LEU A 330 23.85 -4.90 -1.28
CA LEU A 330 23.58 -5.53 -2.57
C LEU A 330 23.12 -7.01 -2.47
N ARG A 331 23.47 -7.71 -1.38
CA ARG A 331 23.00 -9.08 -1.11
C ARG A 331 21.51 -9.14 -0.74
N LYS A 332 20.93 -8.05 -0.23
CA LYS A 332 19.53 -7.98 0.20
C LYS A 332 18.62 -7.68 -0.98
N ARG A 333 18.29 -8.75 -1.72
CA ARG A 333 17.39 -8.75 -2.87
C ARG A 333 16.22 -9.70 -2.65
N PHE A 334 15.00 -9.27 -2.96
CA PHE A 334 13.81 -10.12 -2.85
C PHE A 334 12.67 -9.61 -3.75
N ASN A 335 11.65 -10.43 -3.92
CA ASN A 335 10.43 -10.06 -4.65
C ASN A 335 9.40 -9.47 -3.68
N THR A 336 8.77 -8.36 -4.06
CA THR A 336 7.77 -7.68 -3.24
C THR A 336 6.57 -7.25 -4.07
N HIS A 337 5.42 -7.17 -3.41
CA HIS A 337 4.19 -6.65 -3.98
C HIS A 337 4.11 -5.12 -3.81
N VAL A 338 3.47 -4.43 -4.76
CA VAL A 338 3.34 -2.96 -4.82
C VAL A 338 2.68 -2.37 -3.57
N ASN A 339 1.74 -3.09 -2.95
CA ASN A 339 1.08 -2.70 -1.68
C ASN A 339 2.05 -2.57 -0.49
N ARG A 340 3.28 -3.09 -0.61
CA ARG A 340 4.32 -2.96 0.41
C ARG A 340 5.31 -1.85 0.08
N MET A 341 5.22 -1.21 -1.08
CA MET A 341 6.20 -0.24 -1.57
C MET A 341 5.69 1.20 -1.43
N ILE A 342 6.58 2.12 -1.04
CA ILE A 342 6.34 3.57 -1.04
C ILE A 342 7.42 4.24 -1.89
N PRO A 343 7.08 5.18 -2.79
CA PRO A 343 8.07 5.83 -3.64
C PRO A 343 9.01 6.70 -2.81
N PHE A 344 10.30 6.62 -3.15
CA PHE A 344 11.34 7.46 -2.58
C PHE A 344 11.98 8.30 -3.69
N ILE A 345 12.03 9.60 -3.46
CA ILE A 345 12.72 10.53 -4.35
C ILE A 345 13.98 10.93 -3.61
N LYS A 346 15.14 10.47 -4.11
CA LYS A 346 16.42 10.89 -3.57
C LYS A 346 16.57 12.39 -3.81
N ARG A 347 17.06 13.11 -2.80
CA ARG A 347 17.49 14.49 -2.98
C ARG A 347 18.67 14.44 -3.95
N PHE A 348 18.51 14.99 -5.15
CA PHE A 348 19.70 15.52 -5.80
C PHE A 348 20.18 16.64 -4.88
N SER A 349 21.46 16.57 -4.54
CA SER A 349 22.14 17.72 -3.99
C SER A 349 21.78 18.93 -4.89
N TYR A 350 21.53 20.08 -4.26
CA TYR A 350 21.21 21.38 -4.88
C TYR A 350 19.80 21.56 -5.46
N LEU A 351 19.12 22.54 -4.86
CA LEU A 351 17.91 23.22 -5.32
C LEU A 351 18.16 24.01 -6.64
N HIS A 352 18.55 23.36 -7.72
CA HIS A 352 18.73 23.96 -9.05
C HIS A 352 17.86 23.18 -10.03
N LEU A 353 17.06 23.81 -10.89
CA LEU A 353 17.49 24.84 -11.81
C LEU A 353 16.63 26.11 -11.72
N ASN A 354 17.32 27.24 -11.74
CA ASN A 354 16.80 28.46 -12.35
C ASN A 354 16.48 28.12 -13.81
N ASN A 355 15.22 27.81 -14.13
CA ASN A 355 14.72 28.22 -15.42
C ASN A 355 13.99 29.52 -15.17
N LEU A 356 14.51 30.59 -15.77
CA LEU A 356 13.91 31.92 -15.83
C LEU A 356 12.55 31.94 -16.58
N ASP A 357 11.98 30.78 -16.90
CA ASP A 357 10.67 30.61 -17.54
C ASP A 357 9.50 30.44 -16.54
N ASP A 358 9.75 30.25 -15.25
CA ASP A 358 8.68 30.17 -14.23
C ASP A 358 8.23 31.56 -13.71
N LEU A 359 8.61 32.65 -14.40
CA LEU A 359 8.04 33.99 -14.22
C LEU A 359 6.72 34.16 -14.98
N GLN A 360 5.83 33.17 -14.90
CA GLN A 360 4.41 33.40 -15.10
C GLN A 360 3.64 32.88 -13.89
N PRO A 361 2.81 33.72 -13.24
CA PRO A 361 1.88 33.22 -12.24
C PRO A 361 0.87 32.33 -12.96
N ASP A 362 0.99 31.03 -12.80
CA ASP A 362 -0.10 30.12 -13.13
C ASP A 362 -1.22 30.40 -12.11
N GLU A 363 -2.16 31.27 -12.48
CA GLU A 363 -3.31 31.70 -11.68
C GLU A 363 -4.34 30.59 -11.42
N THR A 364 -3.97 29.33 -11.65
CA THR A 364 -4.90 28.20 -11.60
C THR A 364 -4.71 27.27 -10.41
N GLU A 365 -4.27 27.74 -9.23
CA GLU A 365 -4.39 26.92 -8.01
C GLU A 365 -4.53 27.73 -6.70
N VAL A 366 -5.31 28.81 -6.72
CA VAL A 366 -5.85 29.44 -5.49
C VAL A 366 -7.38 29.57 -5.59
N LYS A 367 -8.07 28.46 -5.86
CA LYS A 367 -9.48 28.30 -5.49
C LYS A 367 -9.65 26.95 -4.84
N GLY A 368 -10.13 26.94 -3.60
CA GLY A 368 -10.45 25.71 -2.87
C GLY A 368 -9.55 25.45 -1.68
N ILE A 369 -9.65 26.32 -0.66
CA ILE A 369 -9.50 25.85 0.71
C ILE A 369 -10.66 24.87 0.94
N VAL A 370 -10.44 23.59 0.64
CA VAL A 370 -11.33 22.53 1.10
C VAL A 370 -11.02 22.33 2.58
N PRO A 371 -12.00 22.43 3.49
CA PRO A 371 -11.79 22.16 4.91
C PRO A 371 -11.26 20.74 5.10
N SER A 372 -10.32 20.57 6.03
CA SER A 372 -9.92 19.26 6.56
C SER A 372 -11.14 18.36 6.80
N PRO A 373 -11.09 17.04 6.53
CA PRO A 373 -12.14 16.14 6.94
C PRO A 373 -12.36 16.31 8.45
N ARG A 374 -13.60 16.63 8.83
CA ARG A 374 -14.04 16.70 10.22
C ARG A 374 -13.66 15.38 10.89
N TYR A 375 -12.80 15.43 11.90
CA TYR A 375 -12.77 14.37 12.90
C TYR A 375 -14.15 14.40 13.56
N SER A 376 -15.03 13.47 13.19
CA SER A 376 -16.26 13.23 13.93
C SER A 376 -15.88 12.67 15.30
N LEU A 377 -15.84 13.54 16.31
CA LEU A 377 -16.00 13.13 17.70
C LEU A 377 -17.39 12.50 17.80
N ARG A 378 -17.47 11.17 17.70
CA ARG A 378 -18.64 10.44 18.19
C ARG A 378 -18.62 10.56 19.71
N ALA A 379 -19.32 11.56 20.21
CA ALA A 379 -19.77 11.58 21.60
C ALA A 379 -20.64 10.34 21.81
N ARG A 380 -20.19 9.44 22.70
CA ARG A 380 -21.07 8.41 23.25
C ARG A 380 -22.07 9.14 24.15
N ALA A 381 -23.29 9.34 23.67
CA ALA A 381 -24.41 9.64 24.54
C ALA A 381 -24.65 8.40 25.41
N GLY A 382 -24.47 8.55 26.72
CA GLY A 382 -24.96 7.58 27.69
C GLY A 382 -26.48 7.61 27.68
N ASN A 383 -27.09 6.46 27.37
CA ASN A 383 -28.49 6.24 27.69
C ASN A 383 -28.61 6.09 29.20
N SER A 384 -29.02 7.17 29.84
CA SER A 384 -29.71 7.15 31.11
C SER A 384 -31.20 7.02 30.83
N ALA A 385 -31.82 6.00 31.40
CA ALA A 385 -33.11 6.02 32.10
C ALA A 385 -34.09 4.90 31.68
N ARG A 386 -34.49 4.18 32.74
CA ARG A 386 -35.67 3.34 32.95
C ARG A 386 -35.62 1.89 32.46
#